data_AF-A0A4P5TR21-F1
#
_entry.id   AF-A0A4P5TR21-F1
#
_cell.length_a   1.000
_cell.length_b   1.000
_cell.length_c   1.000
_cell.angle_alpha   90.00
_cell.angle_beta   90.00
_cell.angle_gamma   90.00
#
_symmetry.space_group_name_H-M   'P 1'
#
loop_
_entity.id
_entity.type
_entity.pdbx_description
1 polymer ?
#
loop_
_entity_poly.entity_id
_entity_poly.type
_entity_poly.pdbx_seq_one_letter_code
_entity_poly.pdbx_strand_id
1 'polypeptide(L)'
;MRLQLTPTLKAKTQVRQRLLAGGSMLAVALLFGIGVFMYGNFGNSHEAFASTSNNMGFENGTSDWTSSAGSWSSDNTTCRSGTSSLKNAATTTAARNYNNNANANTPASGTNYITVIAWAKGNNANGRVKLGAYNASTSTESTQASYTTINSSSWTQVTYTVAATNSKIYYPVVYGMESSGTGNIYIDDVTIFTSTSSTSDVTDPGAPTTFSASVSGSSPTLNWTAGTDAASGINGALVLRASGITTTDVPVNNQTTYSASSSQVGPTSITSGGTTWSVVYNGTNTNTFSDASTLSTGAYTYLVYMKDKAGNFTTSSTGVSSGRTHVFIGGSTTSTISTTVSIDGLYIPSGNTLQITSAGSLTIRTGSSLTINGIFEQIGQVTNSGTIIIGSTGTYKYNRNGGAGAGVPLPTCTWQTGSTCIISGITANVPSNIGQSFSNFTWNCASQTASLH
;
A
#
# COMPACT_ATOMS: atom_id res chain seq x y z
N MET A 1 25.41 -6.70 85.07
CA MET A 1 26.83 -6.88 85.43
C MET A 1 27.56 -7.41 84.21
N ARG A 2 28.55 -6.64 83.71
CA ARG A 2 29.67 -6.98 82.78
C ARG A 2 29.34 -7.72 81.44
N LEU A 3 29.65 -7.08 80.29
CA LEU A 3 30.86 -7.29 79.45
C LEU A 3 30.89 -8.71 78.83
N GLN A 4 31.27 -9.01 77.57
CA GLN A 4 31.83 -8.28 76.43
C GLN A 4 32.07 -9.33 75.31
N LEU A 5 31.88 -8.92 74.06
CA LEU A 5 32.74 -9.18 72.87
C LEU A 5 32.97 -10.60 72.28
N THR A 6 32.36 -10.82 71.11
CA THR A 6 32.95 -11.00 69.75
C THR A 6 34.01 -12.12 69.46
N PRO A 7 34.41 -12.32 68.18
CA PRO A 7 34.12 -13.46 67.28
C PRO A 7 35.34 -14.40 67.10
N THR A 8 35.33 -15.49 66.30
CA THR A 8 36.02 -15.54 64.98
C THR A 8 35.93 -16.94 64.30
N LEU A 9 35.52 -16.94 63.02
CA LEU A 9 36.23 -17.41 61.80
C LEU A 9 36.96 -18.79 61.69
N LYS A 10 36.72 -19.39 60.49
CA LYS A 10 37.48 -20.41 59.71
C LYS A 10 37.15 -21.89 60.06
N ALA A 11 36.99 -22.82 59.13
CA ALA A 11 37.73 -23.02 57.88
C ALA A 11 36.96 -23.85 56.81
N LYS A 12 37.50 -23.78 55.58
CA LYS A 12 37.21 -24.55 54.36
C LYS A 12 37.25 -26.08 54.57
N THR A 13 36.61 -26.85 53.69
CA THR A 13 37.26 -27.78 52.72
C THR A 13 36.20 -28.64 51.99
N GLN A 14 36.25 -28.68 50.66
CA GLN A 14 35.51 -29.64 49.82
C GLN A 14 36.10 -31.06 49.97
N VAL A 15 35.32 -32.11 49.70
CA VAL A 15 35.66 -33.19 48.74
C VAL A 15 34.54 -34.26 48.69
N ARG A 16 34.07 -34.47 47.45
CA ARG A 16 33.59 -35.67 46.72
C ARG A 16 32.73 -36.78 47.38
N GLN A 17 31.76 -37.16 46.55
CA GLN A 17 31.29 -38.52 46.19
C GLN A 17 30.58 -39.35 47.28
N ARG A 18 29.32 -39.69 46.98
CA ARG A 18 28.94 -41.09 46.69
C ARG A 18 27.54 -41.18 46.09
N LEU A 19 27.47 -41.76 44.89
CA LEU A 19 26.28 -42.29 44.25
C LEU A 19 25.94 -43.61 44.97
N LEU A 20 24.71 -43.77 45.45
CA LEU A 20 24.15 -45.07 45.83
C LEU A 20 22.65 -45.07 45.55
N ALA A 21 22.27 -46.03 44.71
CA ALA A 21 20.91 -46.32 44.29
C ALA A 21 20.08 -46.95 45.42
N GLY A 22 18.75 -46.80 45.34
CA GLY A 22 17.80 -47.71 45.97
C GLY A 22 16.59 -47.01 46.57
N GLY A 23 15.39 -47.48 46.20
CA GLY A 23 14.20 -47.33 47.04
C GLY A 23 13.00 -46.65 46.36
N SER A 24 12.20 -47.46 45.68
CA SER A 24 10.84 -47.16 45.22
C SER A 24 9.88 -46.85 46.39
N MET A 25 9.13 -45.74 46.31
CA MET A 25 7.66 -45.72 46.14
C MET A 25 7.06 -44.34 46.47
N LEU A 26 6.08 -43.98 45.64
CA LEU A 26 4.93 -43.11 45.94
C LEU A 26 5.15 -41.58 45.94
N ALA A 27 4.93 -40.96 44.79
CA ALA A 27 4.34 -39.63 44.71
C ALA A 27 3.41 -39.55 43.49
N VAL A 28 2.11 -39.49 43.77
CA VAL A 28 1.08 -39.01 42.84
C VAL A 28 1.41 -37.56 42.51
N ALA A 29 1.72 -37.26 41.26
CA ALA A 29 1.78 -35.90 40.76
C ALA A 29 1.28 -35.85 39.32
N LEU A 30 0.02 -35.43 39.21
CA LEU A 30 -0.56 -34.59 38.17
C LEU A 30 0.09 -34.67 36.78
N LEU A 31 -0.58 -35.42 35.90
CA LEU A 31 -0.40 -35.37 34.46
C LEU A 31 -0.93 -34.02 33.93
N PHE A 32 -0.11 -32.97 33.96
CA PHE A 32 -0.30 -31.82 33.08
C PHE A 32 0.50 -32.08 31.81
N GLY A 33 -0.23 -32.42 30.75
CA GLY A 33 0.30 -32.62 29.42
C GLY A 33 1.12 -31.41 28.98
N ILE A 34 2.38 -31.71 28.69
CA ILE A 34 3.27 -30.88 27.88
C ILE A 34 2.63 -30.81 26.49
N GLY A 35 2.01 -29.67 26.22
CA GLY A 35 1.50 -29.26 24.93
C GLY A 35 1.83 -27.80 24.69
N VAL A 36 3.06 -27.39 25.00
CA VAL A 36 3.60 -26.12 24.51
C VAL A 36 3.76 -26.30 23.00
N PHE A 37 2.70 -25.98 22.26
CA PHE A 37 2.79 -25.63 20.85
C PHE A 37 3.66 -24.37 20.79
N MET A 38 4.97 -24.57 20.71
CA MET A 38 5.83 -23.58 20.08
C MET A 38 5.39 -23.58 18.61
N TYR A 39 4.52 -22.63 18.25
CA TYR A 39 4.56 -22.09 16.90
C TYR A 39 5.95 -21.49 16.76
N GLY A 40 6.89 -22.33 16.32
CA GLY A 40 8.11 -21.89 15.69
C GLY A 40 7.66 -21.05 14.52
N ASN A 41 7.65 -19.74 14.70
CA ASN A 41 7.83 -18.82 13.62
C ASN A 41 9.20 -19.17 13.04
N PHE A 42 9.25 -20.11 12.11
CA PHE A 42 10.34 -20.22 11.15
C PHE A 42 10.26 -18.92 10.36
N GLY A 43 10.83 -17.88 10.95
CA GLY A 43 11.14 -16.66 10.25
C GLY A 43 12.02 -17.11 9.10
N ASN A 44 11.44 -17.19 7.90
CA ASN A 44 12.16 -16.73 6.75
C ASN A 44 12.67 -15.36 7.16
N SER A 45 13.97 -15.26 7.41
CA SER A 45 14.68 -14.00 7.34
C SER A 45 14.55 -13.54 5.89
N HIS A 46 13.37 -13.04 5.53
CA HIS A 46 13.26 -12.02 4.54
C HIS A 46 14.12 -10.91 5.12
N GLU A 47 15.38 -10.86 4.67
CA GLU A 47 16.20 -9.69 4.89
C GLU A 47 15.35 -8.52 4.40
N ALA A 48 14.91 -7.71 5.36
CA ALA A 48 14.13 -6.53 5.07
C ALA A 48 15.02 -5.68 4.15
N PHE A 49 14.61 -5.55 2.89
CA PHE A 49 15.19 -4.60 1.96
C PHE A 49 14.83 -3.20 2.49
N ALA A 50 15.57 -2.73 3.49
CA ALA A 50 15.32 -1.45 4.12
C ALA A 50 15.86 -0.33 3.22
N SER A 51 15.01 0.28 2.40
CA SER A 51 15.29 1.64 1.91
C SER A 51 14.84 2.62 2.98
N THR A 52 15.77 3.30 3.64
CA THR A 52 15.49 4.51 4.41
C THR A 52 14.91 5.59 3.49
N SER A 53 14.27 6.61 4.07
CA SER A 53 13.74 7.77 3.35
C SER A 53 14.84 8.48 2.56
N ASN A 54 15.02 8.08 1.31
CA ASN A 54 16.10 8.56 0.46
C ASN A 54 15.53 9.54 -0.55
N ASN A 55 16.20 10.69 -0.71
CA ASN A 55 15.86 11.75 -1.66
C ASN A 55 16.13 11.30 -3.12
N MET A 56 15.38 10.29 -3.56
CA MET A 56 15.53 9.64 -4.86
C MET A 56 14.79 10.35 -5.99
N GLY A 57 13.78 11.16 -5.63
CA GLY A 57 13.10 12.12 -6.50
C GLY A 57 13.62 13.55 -6.34
N PHE A 58 14.76 13.77 -5.66
CA PHE A 58 15.43 15.09 -5.58
C PHE A 58 14.65 16.23 -4.91
N GLU A 59 13.58 15.93 -4.18
CA GLU A 59 12.78 16.90 -3.42
C GLU A 59 13.55 17.65 -2.32
N ASN A 60 14.65 17.08 -1.83
CA ASN A 60 15.59 17.75 -0.92
C ASN A 60 16.86 18.24 -1.65
N GLY A 61 16.73 18.57 -2.94
CA GLY A 61 17.83 18.98 -3.79
C GLY A 61 18.85 17.85 -4.02
N THR A 62 20.14 18.17 -4.00
CA THR A 62 21.24 17.23 -4.27
C THR A 62 22.04 16.85 -3.02
N SER A 63 21.51 17.11 -1.82
CA SER A 63 22.23 16.92 -0.54
C SER A 63 22.76 15.50 -0.32
N ASP A 64 22.00 14.49 -0.76
CA ASP A 64 22.36 13.07 -0.66
C ASP A 64 23.12 12.54 -1.89
N TRP A 65 23.45 13.42 -2.82
CA TRP A 65 24.04 13.06 -4.11
C TRP A 65 25.46 13.65 -4.24
N THR A 66 26.41 12.78 -4.57
CA THR A 66 27.82 13.14 -4.74
C THR A 66 28.20 13.12 -6.21
N SER A 67 28.60 14.28 -6.74
CA SER A 67 29.15 14.40 -8.09
C SER A 67 30.67 14.26 -8.08
N SER A 68 31.22 13.45 -8.99
CA SER A 68 32.67 13.38 -9.21
C SER A 68 33.14 14.24 -10.39
N ALA A 69 32.21 14.70 -11.23
CA ALA A 69 32.45 15.62 -12.34
C ALA A 69 31.13 16.25 -12.82
N GLY A 70 31.20 17.38 -13.53
CA GLY A 70 30.06 18.06 -14.16
C GLY A 70 29.37 19.09 -13.27
N SER A 71 28.39 19.79 -13.85
CA SER A 71 27.63 20.85 -13.20
C SER A 71 26.23 20.34 -12.84
N TRP A 72 26.15 19.60 -11.73
CA TRP A 72 24.92 19.03 -11.19
C TRP A 72 24.23 20.00 -10.22
N SER A 73 22.92 20.12 -10.34
CA SER A 73 22.08 21.00 -9.51
C SER A 73 20.66 20.45 -9.42
N SER A 74 19.86 20.91 -8.47
CA SER A 74 18.43 20.66 -8.48
C SER A 74 17.70 21.61 -9.44
N ASP A 75 16.61 21.15 -10.04
CA ASP A 75 15.75 21.94 -10.92
C ASP A 75 14.29 21.76 -10.53
N ASN A 76 13.58 22.86 -10.31
CA ASN A 76 12.18 22.87 -9.87
C ASN A 76 11.18 23.23 -10.99
N THR A 77 11.65 23.26 -12.24
CA THR A 77 10.83 23.60 -13.41
C THR A 77 10.55 22.39 -14.28
N THR A 78 11.53 21.49 -14.40
CA THR A 78 11.43 20.26 -15.19
C THR A 78 11.54 19.07 -14.26
N CYS A 79 10.43 18.72 -13.60
CA CYS A 79 10.31 17.52 -12.77
C CYS A 79 9.32 16.52 -13.41
N ARG A 80 9.50 15.23 -13.10
CA ARG A 80 8.56 14.16 -13.47
C ARG A 80 7.53 14.00 -12.36
N SER A 81 8.01 14.01 -11.12
CA SER A 81 7.18 13.94 -9.93
C SER A 81 7.58 15.02 -8.94
N GLY A 82 6.69 15.27 -7.98
CA GLY A 82 6.90 16.23 -6.90
C GLY A 82 7.33 17.62 -7.38
N THR A 83 8.39 18.16 -6.79
CA THR A 83 8.79 19.57 -6.93
C THR A 83 10.15 19.78 -7.57
N SER A 84 10.98 18.73 -7.66
CA SER A 84 12.36 18.88 -8.11
C SER A 84 12.83 17.67 -8.93
N SER A 85 13.85 17.89 -9.75
CA SER A 85 14.65 16.84 -10.38
C SER A 85 16.14 17.20 -10.32
N LEU A 86 17.00 16.26 -10.71
CA LEU A 86 18.42 16.49 -10.87
C LEU A 86 18.72 17.01 -12.28
N LYS A 87 19.30 18.20 -12.39
CA LYS A 87 19.81 18.77 -13.63
C LYS A 87 21.31 18.66 -13.75
N ASN A 88 21.79 18.20 -14.90
CA ASN A 88 23.17 18.31 -15.37
C ASN A 88 23.24 19.30 -16.53
N ALA A 89 24.02 20.36 -16.39
CA ALA A 89 24.43 21.19 -17.53
C ALA A 89 25.53 20.45 -18.30
N ALA A 90 25.10 19.60 -19.23
CA ALA A 90 25.91 18.61 -19.90
C ALA A 90 26.66 19.20 -21.11
N THR A 91 27.81 18.58 -21.40
CA THR A 91 28.63 18.81 -22.60
C THR A 91 28.89 17.48 -23.29
N THR A 92 29.72 17.45 -24.32
CA THR A 92 30.17 16.19 -24.95
C THR A 92 31.01 15.29 -24.04
N THR A 93 31.39 15.76 -22.84
CA THR A 93 32.08 14.95 -21.84
C THR A 93 31.09 14.42 -20.81
N ALA A 94 31.18 13.12 -20.52
CA ALA A 94 30.35 12.48 -19.51
C ALA A 94 30.62 13.00 -18.10
N ALA A 95 29.54 13.36 -17.42
CA ALA A 95 29.53 13.68 -16.00
C ALA A 95 28.89 12.54 -15.21
N ARG A 96 29.34 12.34 -13.96
CA ARG A 96 28.93 11.25 -13.07
C ARG A 96 28.38 11.80 -11.76
N ASN A 97 27.26 11.24 -11.31
CA ASN A 97 26.65 11.52 -10.01
C ASN A 97 26.11 10.23 -9.38
N TYR A 98 26.12 10.11 -8.06
CA TYR A 98 25.64 8.92 -7.34
C TYR A 98 25.13 9.28 -5.94
N ASN A 99 24.23 8.46 -5.39
CA ASN A 99 23.68 8.65 -4.06
C ASN A 99 24.28 7.63 -3.08
N ASN A 100 25.06 8.07 -2.11
CA ASN A 100 25.70 7.19 -1.11
C ASN A 100 24.79 6.83 0.08
N ASN A 101 23.62 7.46 0.18
CA ASN A 101 22.62 7.18 1.20
C ASN A 101 21.56 6.19 0.70
N ALA A 102 21.37 6.07 -0.61
CA ALA A 102 20.47 5.12 -1.25
C ALA A 102 21.18 3.84 -1.65
N ASN A 103 20.91 2.75 -0.92
CA ASN A 103 21.61 1.49 -1.12
C ASN A 103 20.67 0.32 -1.45
N ALA A 104 21.23 -0.66 -2.16
CA ALA A 104 20.69 -2.00 -2.25
C ALA A 104 21.71 -3.01 -1.71
N ASN A 105 21.22 -3.87 -0.81
CA ASN A 105 22.00 -4.92 -0.19
C ASN A 105 21.72 -6.24 -0.90
N THR A 106 22.78 -6.99 -1.21
CA THR A 106 22.64 -8.32 -1.78
C THR A 106 22.63 -9.38 -0.68
N PRO A 107 21.74 -10.39 -0.75
CA PRO A 107 21.75 -11.54 0.15
C PRO A 107 23.11 -12.24 0.24
N ALA A 108 23.29 -13.02 1.30
CA ALA A 108 24.56 -13.73 1.55
C ALA A 108 24.86 -14.87 0.57
N SER A 109 23.85 -15.39 -0.13
CA SER A 109 23.98 -16.49 -1.08
C SER A 109 22.95 -16.38 -2.21
N GLY A 110 23.07 -17.27 -3.20
CA GLY A 110 22.19 -17.32 -4.36
C GLY A 110 22.70 -16.51 -5.56
N THR A 111 21.87 -16.47 -6.61
CA THR A 111 22.11 -15.67 -7.81
C THR A 111 21.34 -14.36 -7.67
N ASN A 112 22.08 -13.27 -7.49
CA ASN A 112 21.52 -11.95 -7.25
C ASN A 112 21.94 -10.96 -8.33
N TYR A 113 21.06 -10.01 -8.61
CA TYR A 113 21.27 -8.92 -9.54
C TYR A 113 20.89 -7.60 -8.88
N ILE A 114 21.64 -6.55 -9.22
CA ILE A 114 21.26 -5.17 -8.90
C ILE A 114 20.61 -4.56 -10.12
N THR A 115 19.45 -3.94 -9.90
CA THR A 115 18.77 -3.14 -10.91
C THR A 115 18.73 -1.68 -10.47
N VAL A 116 19.07 -0.79 -11.39
CA VAL A 116 18.91 0.66 -11.26
C VAL A 116 17.95 1.13 -12.34
N ILE A 117 16.94 1.91 -11.94
CA ILE A 117 15.97 2.54 -12.84
C ILE A 117 16.01 4.04 -12.58
N ALA A 118 15.87 4.85 -13.62
CA ALA A 118 15.68 6.29 -13.49
C ALA A 118 14.81 6.79 -14.64
N TRP A 119 14.22 7.96 -14.46
CA TRP A 119 13.56 8.68 -15.54
C TRP A 119 14.42 9.85 -15.97
N ALA A 120 14.60 10.03 -17.27
CA ALA A 120 15.46 11.08 -17.80
C ALA A 120 14.80 11.87 -18.95
N LYS A 121 15.13 13.15 -19.05
CA LYS A 121 14.64 14.06 -20.09
C LYS A 121 15.75 15.01 -20.51
N GLY A 122 15.88 15.28 -21.82
CA GLY A 122 16.81 16.30 -22.34
C GLY A 122 16.07 17.63 -22.57
N ASN A 123 16.78 18.74 -22.74
CA ASN A 123 16.19 19.95 -23.30
C ASN A 123 16.29 20.01 -24.85
N ASN A 124 16.98 19.05 -25.45
CA ASN A 124 17.21 18.91 -26.89
C ASN A 124 17.23 17.40 -27.26
N ALA A 125 17.54 17.05 -28.51
CA ALA A 125 17.64 15.67 -28.98
C ALA A 125 19.03 15.01 -28.80
N ASN A 126 20.00 15.77 -28.31
CA ASN A 126 21.39 15.36 -28.17
C ASN A 126 21.70 14.75 -26.80
N GLY A 127 20.83 14.90 -25.81
CA GLY A 127 20.99 14.34 -24.48
C GLY A 127 21.16 12.82 -24.47
N ARG A 128 22.08 12.33 -23.63
CA ARG A 128 22.42 10.92 -23.45
C ARG A 128 22.57 10.61 -21.96
N VAL A 129 21.91 9.55 -21.51
CA VAL A 129 22.00 9.07 -20.11
C VAL A 129 22.42 7.62 -20.07
N LYS A 130 23.27 7.27 -19.12
CA LYS A 130 23.54 5.87 -18.76
C LYS A 130 23.46 5.69 -17.25
N LEU A 131 23.11 4.47 -16.83
CA LEU A 131 23.05 4.09 -15.43
C LEU A 131 24.21 3.15 -15.06
N GLY A 132 24.48 3.09 -13.76
CA GLY A 132 25.46 2.18 -13.18
C GLY A 132 25.15 1.84 -11.74
N ALA A 133 25.88 0.86 -11.22
CA ALA A 133 25.84 0.45 -9.83
C ALA A 133 27.28 0.47 -9.27
N TYR A 134 27.49 1.22 -8.20
CA TYR A 134 28.77 1.32 -7.52
C TYR A 134 28.80 0.37 -6.32
N ASN A 135 29.71 -0.59 -6.34
CA ASN A 135 29.94 -1.53 -5.25
C ASN A 135 30.82 -0.88 -4.18
N ALA A 136 30.20 -0.50 -3.06
CA ALA A 136 30.86 0.22 -1.98
C ALA A 136 31.99 -0.57 -1.31
N SER A 137 31.89 -1.89 -1.30
CA SER A 137 32.87 -2.76 -0.61
C SER A 137 34.16 -2.96 -1.39
N THR A 138 34.13 -2.79 -2.71
CA THR A 138 35.29 -3.00 -3.60
C THR A 138 35.74 -1.72 -4.28
N SER A 139 34.98 -0.63 -4.12
CA SER A 139 35.17 0.63 -4.83
C SER A 139 35.19 0.45 -6.35
N THR A 140 34.38 -0.49 -6.85
CA THR A 140 34.24 -0.76 -8.28
C THR A 140 32.88 -0.33 -8.78
N GLU A 141 32.82 0.06 -10.05
CA GLU A 141 31.57 0.45 -10.69
C GLU A 141 31.30 -0.41 -11.91
N SER A 142 30.04 -0.83 -12.05
CA SER A 142 29.52 -1.47 -13.26
C SER A 142 28.54 -0.53 -13.93
N THR A 143 28.66 -0.31 -15.24
CA THR A 143 27.79 0.64 -15.99
C THR A 143 27.23 0.01 -17.24
N GLN A 144 26.11 0.55 -17.73
CA GLN A 144 25.59 0.21 -19.06
C GLN A 144 26.68 0.41 -20.13
N ALA A 145 26.72 -0.52 -21.09
CA ALA A 145 27.67 -0.46 -22.20
C ALA A 145 27.40 0.70 -23.17
N SER A 146 26.17 1.20 -23.23
CA SER A 146 25.76 2.25 -24.15
C SER A 146 24.86 3.26 -23.46
N TYR A 147 24.86 4.49 -23.97
CA TYR A 147 23.95 5.53 -23.50
C TYR A 147 22.58 5.39 -24.15
N THR A 148 21.55 5.64 -23.35
CA THR A 148 20.18 5.82 -23.81
C THR A 148 20.00 7.24 -24.36
N THR A 149 19.39 7.35 -25.54
CA THR A 149 19.03 8.64 -26.13
C THR A 149 17.78 9.19 -25.45
N ILE A 150 17.83 10.46 -25.05
CA ILE A 150 16.70 11.19 -24.46
C ILE A 150 16.43 12.46 -25.26
N ASN A 151 15.23 13.02 -25.11
CA ASN A 151 14.80 14.20 -25.85
C ASN A 151 13.98 15.17 -24.97
N SER A 152 13.50 16.26 -25.58
CA SER A 152 12.70 17.29 -24.92
C SER A 152 11.19 17.03 -24.87
N SER A 153 10.68 16.04 -25.61
CA SER A 153 9.24 15.80 -25.69
C SER A 153 8.70 15.05 -24.48
N SER A 154 9.45 14.10 -23.91
CA SER A 154 8.94 13.22 -22.85
C SER A 154 10.04 12.73 -21.92
N TRP A 155 9.63 12.36 -20.71
CA TRP A 155 10.47 11.56 -19.81
C TRP A 155 10.65 10.15 -20.39
N THR A 156 11.89 9.67 -20.37
CA THR A 156 12.30 8.35 -20.88
C THR A 156 12.76 7.50 -19.71
N GLN A 157 12.19 6.31 -19.53
CA GLN A 157 12.66 5.36 -18.53
C GLN A 157 13.99 4.76 -19.01
N VAL A 158 14.99 4.76 -18.12
CA VAL A 158 16.30 4.16 -18.35
C VAL A 158 16.50 3.06 -17.31
N THR A 159 16.93 1.87 -17.72
CA THR A 159 17.08 0.72 -16.81
C THR A 159 18.44 0.05 -16.98
N TYR A 160 19.02 -0.44 -15.89
CA TYR A 160 20.26 -1.20 -15.90
C TYR A 160 20.19 -2.32 -14.88
N THR A 161 20.46 -3.55 -15.33
CA THR A 161 20.55 -4.72 -14.46
C THR A 161 21.91 -5.39 -14.65
N VAL A 162 22.58 -5.74 -13.55
CA VAL A 162 23.89 -6.38 -13.56
C VAL A 162 23.98 -7.47 -12.50
N ALA A 163 24.73 -8.53 -12.80
CA ALA A 163 25.03 -9.58 -11.83
C ALA A 163 25.74 -8.98 -10.61
N ALA A 164 25.32 -9.39 -9.42
CA ALA A 164 25.78 -8.83 -8.17
C ALA A 164 26.55 -9.86 -7.35
N THR A 165 27.67 -9.42 -6.77
CA THR A 165 28.36 -10.19 -5.74
C THR A 165 27.57 -10.18 -4.44
N ASN A 166 27.37 -11.35 -3.85
CA ASN A 166 26.65 -11.56 -2.60
C ASN A 166 27.32 -10.89 -1.39
N SER A 167 26.54 -10.56 -0.36
CA SER A 167 26.97 -9.84 0.85
C SER A 167 27.65 -8.48 0.56
N LYS A 168 27.18 -7.74 -0.45
CA LYS A 168 27.67 -6.40 -0.81
C LYS A 168 26.57 -5.35 -0.78
N ILE A 169 27.02 -4.11 -0.76
CA ILE A 169 26.20 -2.90 -0.80
C ILE A 169 26.48 -2.17 -2.12
N TYR A 170 25.43 -1.79 -2.81
CA TYR A 170 25.51 -1.03 -4.06
C TYR A 170 24.79 0.31 -3.95
N TYR A 171 25.35 1.33 -4.60
CA TYR A 171 24.76 2.67 -4.76
C TYR A 171 24.39 2.93 -6.22
N PRO A 172 23.30 3.65 -6.50
CA PRO A 172 22.91 3.99 -7.87
C PRO A 172 23.84 5.08 -8.41
N VAL A 173 24.24 4.92 -9.67
CA VAL A 173 25.05 5.88 -10.40
C VAL A 173 24.30 6.32 -11.64
N VAL A 174 24.32 7.61 -11.90
CA VAL A 174 23.77 8.22 -13.10
C VAL A 174 24.84 9.01 -13.83
N TYR A 175 24.79 8.93 -15.15
CA TYR A 175 25.66 9.69 -16.04
C TYR A 175 24.84 10.48 -17.02
N GLY A 176 25.30 11.68 -17.34
CA GLY A 176 24.74 12.52 -18.39
C GLY A 176 25.82 13.10 -19.28
N MET A 177 25.56 13.12 -20.59
CA MET A 177 26.35 13.83 -21.58
C MET A 177 25.49 14.26 -22.77
N GLU A 178 25.97 15.22 -23.53
CA GLU A 178 25.45 15.53 -24.86
C GLU A 178 26.21 14.72 -25.92
N SER A 179 25.52 14.26 -26.95
CA SER A 179 26.18 13.67 -28.13
C SER A 179 26.88 14.72 -29.00
N SER A 180 26.45 15.99 -28.91
CA SER A 180 27.11 17.13 -29.54
C SER A 180 26.73 18.44 -28.83
N GLY A 181 27.67 19.37 -28.69
CA GLY A 181 27.42 20.70 -28.12
C GLY A 181 27.18 20.66 -26.60
N THR A 182 26.26 21.51 -26.14
CA THR A 182 25.87 21.64 -24.73
C THR A 182 24.35 21.58 -24.59
N GLY A 183 23.89 21.17 -23.41
CA GLY A 183 22.47 20.99 -23.14
C GLY A 183 22.19 20.70 -21.67
N ASN A 184 20.92 20.56 -21.32
CA ASN A 184 20.50 20.20 -19.98
C ASN A 184 19.88 18.81 -20.00
N ILE A 185 20.33 17.98 -19.08
CA ILE A 185 19.79 16.65 -18.83
C ILE A 185 19.15 16.66 -17.45
N TYR A 186 17.90 16.21 -17.40
CA TYR A 186 17.12 16.10 -16.18
C TYR A 186 16.96 14.62 -15.85
N ILE A 187 17.14 14.26 -14.59
CA ILE A 187 17.01 12.91 -14.06
C ILE A 187 16.11 12.97 -12.83
N ASP A 188 15.18 12.05 -12.74
CA ASP A 188 14.19 12.00 -11.67
C ASP A 188 13.84 10.55 -11.32
N ASP A 189 13.22 10.36 -10.15
CA ASP A 189 12.64 9.10 -9.69
C ASP A 189 13.61 7.91 -9.84
N VAL A 190 14.80 8.04 -9.25
CA VAL A 190 15.80 6.96 -9.28
C VAL A 190 15.36 5.83 -8.35
N THR A 191 15.58 4.58 -8.74
CA THR A 191 15.32 3.41 -7.90
C THR A 191 16.49 2.46 -8.02
N ILE A 192 16.88 1.84 -6.90
CA ILE A 192 17.87 0.77 -6.86
C ILE A 192 17.33 -0.36 -5.99
N PHE A 193 17.47 -1.61 -6.45
CA PHE A 193 17.04 -2.77 -5.69
C PHE A 193 17.82 -4.03 -6.09
N THR A 194 17.76 -5.02 -5.20
CA THR A 194 18.28 -6.37 -5.47
C THR A 194 17.13 -7.31 -5.82
N SER A 195 17.33 -8.17 -6.82
CA SER A 195 16.42 -9.27 -7.15
C SER A 195 17.19 -10.50 -7.66
N THR A 196 16.47 -11.60 -7.90
CA THR A 196 17.01 -12.79 -8.57
C THR A 196 16.87 -12.73 -10.09
N SER A 197 16.26 -11.67 -10.64
CA SER A 197 16.02 -11.48 -12.07
C SER A 197 17.24 -10.88 -12.77
N SER A 198 17.65 -11.49 -13.89
CA SER A 198 18.70 -10.95 -14.75
C SER A 198 18.22 -9.82 -15.67
N THR A 199 16.91 -9.58 -15.73
CA THR A 199 16.29 -8.52 -16.52
C THR A 199 15.69 -7.44 -15.63
N SER A 200 15.71 -6.20 -16.09
CA SER A 200 15.06 -5.09 -15.40
C SER A 200 13.56 -5.32 -15.33
N ASP A 201 13.00 -5.13 -14.14
CA ASP A 201 11.57 -5.21 -13.92
C ASP A 201 10.92 -3.84 -14.15
N VAL A 202 9.99 -3.80 -15.09
CA VAL A 202 9.19 -2.62 -15.48
C VAL A 202 7.71 -2.96 -15.53
N THR A 203 7.31 -4.12 -15.00
CA THR A 203 5.93 -4.60 -15.06
C THR A 203 5.22 -4.23 -13.77
N ASP A 204 3.99 -3.76 -13.88
CA ASP A 204 3.21 -3.38 -12.71
C ASP A 204 2.78 -4.62 -11.89
N PRO A 205 2.81 -4.55 -10.55
CA PRO A 205 2.28 -5.61 -9.72
C PRO A 205 0.76 -5.72 -9.87
N GLY A 206 0.25 -6.95 -9.73
CA GLY A 206 -1.18 -7.23 -9.66
C GLY A 206 -1.86 -6.47 -8.52
N ALA A 207 -3.14 -6.16 -8.71
CA ALA A 207 -3.91 -5.39 -7.74
C ALA A 207 -4.17 -6.17 -6.44
N PRO A 208 -4.36 -5.46 -5.32
CA PRO A 208 -4.79 -6.09 -4.08
C PRO A 208 -6.22 -6.65 -4.20
N THR A 209 -6.54 -7.64 -3.37
CA THR A 209 -7.87 -8.28 -3.33
C THR A 209 -8.38 -8.42 -1.89
N THR A 210 -9.58 -8.96 -1.71
CA THR A 210 -10.19 -9.30 -0.41
C THR A 210 -10.19 -8.16 0.62
N PHE A 211 -10.78 -7.03 0.26
CA PHE A 211 -10.74 -5.82 1.08
C PHE A 211 -11.74 -5.83 2.22
N SER A 212 -11.36 -5.23 3.34
CA SER A 212 -12.26 -4.91 4.45
C SER A 212 -11.82 -3.64 5.15
N ALA A 213 -12.77 -2.99 5.82
CA ALA A 213 -12.52 -1.80 6.61
C ALA A 213 -13.25 -1.83 7.94
N SER A 214 -12.61 -1.23 8.95
CA SER A 214 -13.18 -1.02 10.27
C SER A 214 -12.74 0.34 10.80
N VAL A 215 -13.48 0.89 11.76
CA VAL A 215 -13.10 2.12 12.45
C VAL A 215 -13.16 1.90 13.95
N SER A 216 -12.09 2.30 14.65
CA SER A 216 -12.06 2.42 16.11
C SER A 216 -11.86 3.89 16.48
N GLY A 217 -12.87 4.50 17.12
CA GLY A 217 -12.87 5.95 17.35
C GLY A 217 -12.86 6.74 16.03
N SER A 218 -11.79 7.48 15.78
CA SER A 218 -11.54 8.24 14.54
C SER A 218 -10.48 7.61 13.64
N SER A 219 -10.04 6.38 13.92
CA SER A 219 -8.94 5.72 13.23
C SER A 219 -9.45 4.54 12.39
N PRO A 220 -9.49 4.69 11.05
CA PRO A 220 -9.72 3.61 10.12
C PRO A 220 -8.60 2.57 10.12
N THR A 221 -8.98 1.31 9.96
CA THR A 221 -8.08 0.22 9.57
C THR A 221 -8.60 -0.41 8.29
N LEU A 222 -7.71 -0.56 7.33
CA LEU A 222 -7.93 -1.22 6.05
C LEU A 222 -7.16 -2.55 6.06
N ASN A 223 -7.79 -3.61 5.57
CA ASN A 223 -7.13 -4.91 5.37
C ASN A 223 -7.39 -5.42 3.96
N TRP A 224 -6.39 -6.08 3.37
CA TRP A 224 -6.46 -6.65 2.03
C TRP A 224 -5.47 -7.83 1.88
N THR A 225 -5.65 -8.59 0.83
CA THR A 225 -4.67 -9.56 0.34
C THR A 225 -3.81 -8.90 -0.72
N ALA A 226 -2.49 -8.97 -0.54
CA ALA A 226 -1.52 -8.49 -1.52
C ALA A 226 -1.78 -9.10 -2.91
N GLY A 227 -1.55 -8.31 -3.95
CA GLY A 227 -1.47 -8.85 -5.31
C GLY A 227 -0.24 -9.74 -5.50
N THR A 228 0.03 -10.10 -6.75
CA THR A 228 1.23 -10.85 -7.13
C THR A 228 2.09 -10.04 -8.07
N ASP A 229 3.40 -10.24 -7.99
CA ASP A 229 4.33 -9.83 -9.02
C ASP A 229 5.33 -10.97 -9.26
N ALA A 230 5.52 -11.33 -10.52
CA ALA A 230 6.34 -12.47 -10.90
C ALA A 230 7.83 -12.12 -11.04
N ALA A 231 8.15 -10.84 -11.20
CA ALA A 231 9.50 -10.38 -11.49
C ALA A 231 10.26 -10.06 -10.20
N SER A 232 10.07 -8.86 -9.63
CA SER A 232 10.81 -8.43 -8.44
C SER A 232 10.10 -8.77 -7.12
N GLY A 233 8.82 -9.12 -7.20
CA GLY A 233 7.93 -9.45 -6.11
C GLY A 233 7.36 -8.21 -5.43
N ILE A 234 6.25 -8.40 -4.72
CA ILE A 234 5.63 -7.33 -3.92
C ILE A 234 6.58 -6.88 -2.81
N ASN A 235 6.74 -5.57 -2.66
CA ASN A 235 7.56 -4.92 -1.64
C ASN A 235 6.74 -4.10 -0.64
N GLY A 236 5.47 -3.80 -0.94
CA GLY A 236 4.66 -2.99 -0.06
C GLY A 236 3.40 -2.44 -0.72
N ALA A 237 2.89 -1.36 -0.15
CA ALA A 237 1.73 -0.64 -0.66
C ALA A 237 1.90 0.88 -0.53
N LEU A 238 1.22 1.59 -1.43
CA LEU A 238 0.93 3.01 -1.34
C LEU A 238 -0.56 3.16 -1.01
N VAL A 239 -0.86 3.90 0.06
CA VAL A 239 -2.24 4.24 0.42
C VAL A 239 -2.43 5.74 0.29
N LEU A 240 -3.42 6.10 -0.51
CA LEU A 240 -3.87 7.47 -0.73
C LEU A 240 -5.22 7.67 -0.08
N ARG A 241 -5.48 8.88 0.44
CA ARG A 241 -6.74 9.26 1.06
C ARG A 241 -7.26 10.57 0.51
N ALA A 242 -8.53 10.59 0.11
CA ALA A 242 -9.27 11.81 -0.22
C ALA A 242 -10.43 12.02 0.77
N SER A 243 -10.80 13.28 1.00
CA SER A 243 -12.05 13.60 1.70
C SER A 243 -13.24 13.38 0.78
N GLY A 244 -14.33 12.90 1.35
CA GLY A 244 -15.57 12.58 0.64
C GLY A 244 -15.55 11.23 -0.07
N ILE A 245 -16.66 10.98 -0.77
CA ILE A 245 -16.83 9.81 -1.64
C ILE A 245 -16.33 10.18 -3.04
N THR A 246 -15.30 9.48 -3.50
CA THR A 246 -14.70 9.66 -4.83
C THR A 246 -14.96 8.43 -5.68
N THR A 247 -15.09 8.65 -6.99
CA THR A 247 -15.44 7.60 -7.97
C THR A 247 -14.35 7.38 -9.02
N THR A 248 -13.34 8.24 -9.04
CA THR A 248 -12.20 8.19 -9.95
C THR A 248 -10.93 7.78 -9.20
N ASP A 249 -10.14 6.90 -9.81
CA ASP A 249 -8.78 6.65 -9.34
C ASP A 249 -7.87 7.83 -9.69
N VAL A 250 -6.80 7.98 -8.93
CA VAL A 250 -5.72 8.90 -9.27
C VAL A 250 -4.56 8.13 -9.91
N PRO A 251 -4.02 8.57 -11.06
CA PRO A 251 -2.84 7.94 -11.62
C PRO A 251 -1.64 8.16 -10.68
N VAL A 252 -0.85 7.10 -10.49
CA VAL A 252 0.43 7.15 -9.77
C VAL A 252 1.55 6.83 -10.75
N ASN A 253 2.69 7.47 -10.58
CA ASN A 253 3.85 7.30 -11.45
C ASN A 253 4.74 6.19 -10.88
N ASN A 254 5.06 5.20 -11.71
CA ASN A 254 6.06 4.18 -11.36
C ASN A 254 7.40 4.82 -11.02
N GLN A 255 8.14 4.21 -10.09
CA GLN A 255 9.40 4.66 -9.50
C GLN A 255 9.34 5.96 -8.69
N THR A 256 8.20 6.65 -8.66
CA THR A 256 8.06 7.83 -7.81
C THR A 256 8.09 7.44 -6.34
N THR A 257 8.98 8.09 -5.59
CA THR A 257 9.06 7.91 -4.14
C THR A 257 8.04 8.82 -3.48
N TYR A 258 6.79 8.36 -3.32
CA TYR A 258 5.77 9.11 -2.57
C TYR A 258 6.07 9.13 -1.06
N SER A 259 5.65 10.17 -0.35
CA SER A 259 5.99 10.34 1.07
C SER A 259 4.76 10.65 1.92
N ALA A 260 4.54 9.88 2.98
CA ALA A 260 3.50 10.17 3.97
C ALA A 260 3.96 11.17 5.05
N SER A 261 5.25 11.49 5.12
CA SER A 261 5.86 12.18 6.26
C SER A 261 6.49 13.53 5.93
N SER A 262 7.04 13.70 4.72
CA SER A 262 7.79 14.90 4.36
C SER A 262 7.85 15.12 2.86
N SER A 263 7.59 16.37 2.45
CA SER A 263 7.77 16.81 1.06
C SER A 263 9.22 16.83 0.61
N GLN A 264 10.19 16.67 1.52
CA GLN A 264 11.62 16.56 1.18
C GLN A 264 12.01 15.16 0.69
N VAL A 265 11.15 14.16 0.89
CA VAL A 265 11.40 12.79 0.41
C VAL A 265 10.69 12.55 -0.92
N GLY A 266 9.52 13.17 -1.09
CA GLY A 266 8.59 12.84 -2.16
C GLY A 266 7.32 13.66 -2.13
N PRO A 267 6.47 13.60 -3.18
CA PRO A 267 5.14 14.17 -3.13
C PRO A 267 4.34 13.63 -1.93
N THR A 268 3.76 14.52 -1.15
CA THR A 268 2.86 14.20 -0.02
C THR A 268 1.39 14.21 -0.40
N SER A 269 1.09 14.67 -1.61
CA SER A 269 -0.26 14.64 -2.18
C SER A 269 -0.23 14.59 -3.70
N ILE A 270 -1.34 14.15 -4.29
CA ILE A 270 -1.57 14.10 -5.73
C ILE A 270 -2.93 14.74 -6.02
N THR A 271 -2.98 15.69 -6.93
CA THR A 271 -4.24 16.33 -7.33
C THR A 271 -4.60 15.90 -8.75
N SER A 272 -5.78 15.32 -8.93
CA SER A 272 -6.32 14.93 -10.23
C SER A 272 -7.83 15.09 -10.27
N GLY A 273 -8.36 15.62 -11.37
CA GLY A 273 -9.81 15.82 -11.53
C GLY A 273 -10.44 16.70 -10.44
N GLY A 274 -9.69 17.66 -9.88
CA GLY A 274 -10.15 18.52 -8.78
C GLY A 274 -10.17 17.86 -7.40
N THR A 275 -9.77 16.60 -7.28
CA THR A 275 -9.64 15.88 -6.00
C THR A 275 -8.19 15.83 -5.57
N THR A 276 -7.91 16.24 -4.33
CA THR A 276 -6.60 16.10 -3.69
C THR A 276 -6.55 14.82 -2.87
N TRP A 277 -5.59 13.97 -3.19
CA TRP A 277 -5.28 12.73 -2.50
C TRP A 277 -4.05 12.94 -1.63
N SER A 278 -4.18 12.81 -0.31
CA SER A 278 -3.04 12.78 0.61
C SER A 278 -2.37 11.41 0.57
N VAL A 279 -1.04 11.38 0.52
CA VAL A 279 -0.27 10.17 0.79
C VAL A 279 -0.31 9.90 2.28
N VAL A 280 -1.00 8.85 2.70
CA VAL A 280 -1.13 8.47 4.12
C VAL A 280 -0.26 7.27 4.49
N TYR A 281 0.21 6.54 3.48
CA TYR A 281 1.13 5.42 3.66
C TYR A 281 1.96 5.18 2.40
N ASN A 282 3.26 4.99 2.55
CA ASN A 282 4.10 4.34 1.55
C ASN A 282 5.14 3.52 2.31
N GLY A 283 4.94 2.21 2.40
CA GLY A 283 5.75 1.35 3.25
C GLY A 283 5.68 -0.12 2.84
N THR A 284 6.31 -0.98 3.64
CA THR A 284 6.53 -2.40 3.32
C THR A 284 5.42 -3.34 3.77
N ASN A 285 4.41 -2.85 4.49
CA ASN A 285 3.25 -3.66 4.83
C ASN A 285 2.40 -3.90 3.59
N THR A 286 2.09 -5.16 3.33
CA THR A 286 1.43 -5.62 2.11
C THR A 286 -0.04 -5.98 2.31
N ASN A 287 -0.57 -5.90 3.53
CA ASN A 287 -1.88 -6.47 3.86
C ASN A 287 -2.75 -5.60 4.76
N THR A 288 -2.18 -4.62 5.46
CA THR A 288 -2.94 -3.78 6.37
C THR A 288 -2.36 -2.38 6.51
N PHE A 289 -3.25 -1.43 6.76
CA PHE A 289 -2.92 -0.05 7.10
C PHE A 289 -3.92 0.48 8.13
N SER A 290 -3.40 1.04 9.21
CA SER A 290 -4.18 1.81 10.18
C SER A 290 -3.86 3.29 10.03
N ASP A 291 -4.88 4.07 9.73
CA ASP A 291 -4.77 5.52 9.63
C ASP A 291 -4.80 6.11 11.05
N ALA A 292 -3.61 6.34 11.58
CA ALA A 292 -3.40 6.91 12.91
C ALA A 292 -3.65 8.44 12.95
N SER A 293 -4.04 9.06 11.84
CA SER A 293 -4.38 10.49 11.86
C SER A 293 -5.71 10.73 12.57
N THR A 294 -5.81 11.89 13.22
CA THR A 294 -7.05 12.33 13.86
C THR A 294 -8.01 12.89 12.80
N LEU A 295 -8.80 12.01 12.20
CA LEU A 295 -9.78 12.39 11.19
C LEU A 295 -10.99 13.10 11.81
N SER A 296 -11.44 14.16 11.14
CA SER A 296 -12.70 14.82 11.47
C SER A 296 -13.89 13.94 11.07
N THR A 297 -15.07 14.28 11.60
CA THR A 297 -16.33 13.66 11.15
C THR A 297 -16.52 13.88 9.65
N GLY A 298 -16.90 12.83 8.92
CA GLY A 298 -17.10 12.89 7.48
C GLY A 298 -16.91 11.54 6.78
N ALA A 299 -17.02 11.54 5.46
CA ALA A 299 -16.67 10.41 4.61
C ALA A 299 -15.27 10.59 4.02
N TYR A 300 -14.59 9.47 3.78
CA TYR A 300 -13.26 9.42 3.19
C TYR A 300 -13.19 8.27 2.18
N THR A 301 -12.42 8.49 1.13
CA THR A 301 -12.05 7.44 0.19
C THR A 301 -10.57 7.12 0.33
N TYR A 302 -10.25 5.83 0.37
CA TYR A 302 -8.90 5.31 0.31
C TYR A 302 -8.69 4.56 -0.99
N LEU A 303 -7.51 4.74 -1.59
CA LEU A 303 -7.01 3.92 -2.68
C LEU A 303 -5.74 3.21 -2.23
N VAL A 304 -5.67 1.91 -2.48
CA VAL A 304 -4.52 1.06 -2.17
C VAL A 304 -3.91 0.56 -3.48
N TYR A 305 -2.63 0.87 -3.67
CA TYR A 305 -1.82 0.40 -4.79
C TYR A 305 -0.78 -0.56 -4.25
N MET A 306 -0.64 -1.75 -4.84
CA MET A 306 0.54 -2.56 -4.54
C MET A 306 1.77 -1.92 -5.15
N LYS A 307 2.91 -2.10 -4.48
CA LYS A 307 4.22 -1.64 -4.93
C LYS A 307 5.17 -2.83 -4.97
N ASP A 308 5.87 -3.02 -6.07
CA ASP A 308 6.93 -4.03 -6.19
C ASP A 308 8.30 -3.46 -5.74
N LYS A 309 9.39 -4.24 -5.88
CA LYS A 309 10.74 -3.75 -5.53
C LYS A 309 11.32 -2.80 -6.56
N ALA A 310 10.88 -2.91 -7.81
CA ALA A 310 11.25 -1.99 -8.88
C ALA A 310 10.58 -0.61 -8.74
N GLY A 311 9.67 -0.45 -7.78
CA GLY A 311 8.91 0.78 -7.57
C GLY A 311 7.76 0.95 -8.56
N ASN A 312 7.37 -0.09 -9.30
CA ASN A 312 6.14 -0.06 -10.08
C ASN A 312 4.95 -0.15 -9.12
N PHE A 313 3.86 0.52 -9.50
CA PHE A 313 2.60 0.48 -8.79
C PHE A 313 1.57 -0.26 -9.61
N THR A 314 0.57 -0.85 -8.96
CA THR A 314 -0.60 -1.37 -9.67
C THR A 314 -1.18 -0.29 -10.59
N THR A 315 -1.21 -0.52 -11.91
CA THR A 315 -1.95 0.35 -12.84
C THR A 315 -3.06 -0.40 -13.57
N SER A 316 -4.00 0.37 -14.12
CA SER A 316 -5.21 -0.09 -14.79
C SER A 316 -4.99 -0.69 -16.18
N SER A 317 -3.76 -1.02 -16.58
CA SER A 317 -3.44 -1.47 -17.94
C SER A 317 -4.16 -2.76 -18.37
N THR A 318 -4.82 -3.45 -17.43
CA THR A 318 -5.64 -4.65 -17.66
C THR A 318 -7.07 -4.57 -17.08
N GLY A 319 -7.58 -3.37 -16.76
CA GLY A 319 -8.91 -3.22 -16.15
C GLY A 319 -8.97 -3.58 -14.66
N VAL A 320 -7.81 -3.74 -14.01
CA VAL A 320 -7.71 -3.94 -12.57
C VAL A 320 -7.30 -2.62 -11.92
N SER A 321 -8.23 -1.99 -11.20
CA SER A 321 -8.06 -0.70 -10.52
C SER A 321 -7.39 -0.87 -9.15
N SER A 322 -6.91 0.25 -8.61
CA SER A 322 -6.52 0.33 -7.20
C SER A 322 -7.65 -0.19 -6.28
N GLY A 323 -7.28 -0.64 -5.08
CA GLY A 323 -8.25 -1.06 -4.08
C GLY A 323 -8.95 0.14 -3.47
N ARG A 324 -10.24 0.33 -3.77
CA ARG A 324 -11.03 1.49 -3.35
C ARG A 324 -11.88 1.16 -2.13
N THR A 325 -11.67 1.89 -1.05
CA THR A 325 -12.47 1.74 0.17
C THR A 325 -13.10 3.05 0.58
N HIS A 326 -14.40 3.03 0.88
CA HIS A 326 -15.09 4.17 1.50
C HIS A 326 -15.23 3.95 3.00
N VAL A 327 -14.88 4.95 3.79
CA VAL A 327 -14.98 4.91 5.25
C VAL A 327 -15.64 6.17 5.77
N PHE A 328 -16.59 6.01 6.67
CA PHE A 328 -17.22 7.13 7.39
C PHE A 328 -16.65 7.21 8.80
N ILE A 329 -16.48 8.44 9.30
CA ILE A 329 -15.96 8.77 10.63
C ILE A 329 -16.98 9.63 11.36
N GLY A 330 -17.19 9.34 12.66
CA GLY A 330 -18.15 10.05 13.49
C GLY A 330 -19.60 9.66 13.18
N GLY A 331 -20.52 10.62 13.22
CA GLY A 331 -21.96 10.43 12.98
C GLY A 331 -22.57 11.62 12.23
N SER A 332 -23.83 11.48 11.81
CA SER A 332 -24.62 12.51 11.12
C SER A 332 -24.12 12.93 9.74
N THR A 333 -23.25 12.14 9.10
CA THR A 333 -22.84 12.38 7.72
C THR A 333 -23.77 11.65 6.75
N THR A 334 -24.29 12.36 5.75
CA THR A 334 -24.90 11.74 4.57
C THR A 334 -23.98 11.96 3.37
N SER A 335 -23.65 10.90 2.65
CA SER A 335 -22.91 10.99 1.38
C SER A 335 -23.64 10.24 0.29
N THR A 336 -23.43 10.69 -0.94
CA THR A 336 -24.16 10.18 -2.11
C THR A 336 -23.21 9.61 -3.15
N ILE A 337 -23.69 8.59 -3.87
CA ILE A 337 -23.11 8.12 -5.12
C ILE A 337 -24.10 8.49 -6.23
N SER A 338 -23.67 9.38 -7.13
CA SER A 338 -24.46 9.91 -8.24
C SER A 338 -24.01 9.44 -9.61
N THR A 339 -22.87 8.73 -9.68
CA THR A 339 -22.34 8.13 -10.90
C THR A 339 -21.98 6.66 -10.66
N THR A 340 -21.43 6.00 -11.67
CA THR A 340 -20.97 4.61 -11.52
C THR A 340 -19.67 4.56 -10.73
N VAL A 341 -19.62 3.69 -9.71
CA VAL A 341 -18.44 3.46 -8.89
C VAL A 341 -18.31 1.97 -8.55
N SER A 342 -17.09 1.48 -8.62
CA SER A 342 -16.72 0.16 -8.07
C SER A 342 -15.96 0.36 -6.76
N ILE A 343 -16.26 -0.45 -5.75
CA ILE A 343 -15.58 -0.42 -4.45
C ILE A 343 -15.12 -1.82 -4.04
N ASP A 344 -14.15 -1.82 -3.14
CA ASP A 344 -13.53 -3.00 -2.54
C ASP A 344 -13.83 -3.12 -1.05
N GLY A 345 -14.13 -2.01 -0.38
CA GLY A 345 -14.53 -2.01 1.01
C GLY A 345 -15.47 -0.86 1.33
N LEU A 346 -16.32 -1.05 2.33
CA LEU A 346 -17.15 -0.01 2.91
C LEU A 346 -17.25 -0.18 4.41
N TYR A 347 -17.12 0.91 5.14
CA TYR A 347 -17.50 0.96 6.55
C TYR A 347 -18.39 2.19 6.81
N ILE A 348 -19.62 1.94 7.27
CA ILE A 348 -20.56 2.98 7.70
C ILE A 348 -20.83 2.80 9.20
N PRO A 349 -20.28 3.63 10.11
CA PRO A 349 -20.66 3.61 11.51
C PRO A 349 -22.09 4.12 11.71
N SER A 350 -22.65 3.82 12.89
CA SER A 350 -23.97 4.31 13.29
C SER A 350 -24.09 5.84 13.16
N GLY A 351 -25.29 6.31 12.80
CA GLY A 351 -25.59 7.72 12.58
C GLY A 351 -25.19 8.28 11.20
N ASN A 352 -24.51 7.51 10.35
CA ASN A 352 -24.17 7.95 8.98
C ASN A 352 -25.05 7.27 7.93
N THR A 353 -25.13 7.89 6.75
CA THR A 353 -25.88 7.39 5.59
C THR A 353 -25.02 7.42 4.34
N LEU A 354 -24.97 6.30 3.62
CA LEU A 354 -24.57 6.26 2.21
C LEU A 354 -25.81 6.03 1.34
N GLN A 355 -26.06 6.93 0.40
CA GLN A 355 -27.19 6.86 -0.52
C GLN A 355 -26.70 6.67 -1.96
N ILE A 356 -27.16 5.61 -2.63
CA ILE A 356 -26.99 5.47 -4.07
C ILE A 356 -28.18 6.15 -4.74
N THR A 357 -27.96 7.28 -5.40
CA THR A 357 -29.03 8.05 -6.05
C THR A 357 -29.55 7.34 -7.30
N SER A 358 -30.67 7.78 -7.88
CA SER A 358 -31.25 7.16 -9.09
C SER A 358 -30.31 7.14 -10.30
N ALA A 359 -29.40 8.11 -10.42
CA ALA A 359 -28.37 8.15 -11.46
C ALA A 359 -27.10 7.34 -11.10
N GLY A 360 -26.95 6.96 -9.83
CA GLY A 360 -25.80 6.24 -9.32
C GLY A 360 -25.88 4.72 -9.55
N SER A 361 -24.71 4.11 -9.71
CA SER A 361 -24.55 2.66 -9.72
C SER A 361 -23.35 2.28 -8.87
N LEU A 362 -23.55 1.38 -7.91
CA LEU A 362 -22.49 0.83 -7.07
C LEU A 362 -22.21 -0.62 -7.46
N THR A 363 -20.97 -0.93 -7.79
CA THR A 363 -20.48 -2.30 -7.94
C THR A 363 -19.60 -2.66 -6.75
N ILE A 364 -20.00 -3.69 -6.01
CA ILE A 364 -19.20 -4.28 -4.94
C ILE A 364 -18.43 -5.44 -5.56
N ARG A 365 -17.10 -5.34 -5.61
CA ARG A 365 -16.25 -6.31 -6.28
C ARG A 365 -16.16 -7.64 -5.52
N THR A 366 -15.66 -8.67 -6.19
CA THR A 366 -15.40 -9.97 -5.56
C THR A 366 -14.34 -9.85 -4.48
N GLY A 367 -14.57 -10.51 -3.34
CA GLY A 367 -13.70 -10.46 -2.17
C GLY A 367 -13.89 -9.21 -1.30
N SER A 368 -14.68 -8.23 -1.74
CA SER A 368 -14.99 -7.05 -0.94
C SER A 368 -15.83 -7.40 0.30
N SER A 369 -15.56 -6.72 1.40
CA SER A 369 -16.32 -6.82 2.65
C SER A 369 -16.82 -5.46 3.08
N LEU A 370 -18.13 -5.36 3.25
CA LEU A 370 -18.84 -4.15 3.64
C LEU A 370 -19.47 -4.34 5.02
N THR A 371 -19.25 -3.39 5.92
CA THR A 371 -19.87 -3.36 7.25
C THR A 371 -20.73 -2.11 7.42
N ILE A 372 -22.03 -2.32 7.67
CA ILE A 372 -23.03 -1.26 7.74
C ILE A 372 -23.63 -1.23 9.15
N ASN A 373 -23.16 -0.32 9.98
CA ASN A 373 -23.73 0.01 11.28
C ASN A 373 -24.63 1.26 11.23
N GLY A 374 -24.53 2.06 10.16
CA GLY A 374 -25.43 3.17 9.83
C GLY A 374 -26.49 2.79 8.80
N ILE A 375 -26.82 3.71 7.89
CA ILE A 375 -27.81 3.52 6.83
C ILE A 375 -27.12 3.32 5.48
N PHE A 376 -27.47 2.25 4.78
CA PHE A 376 -27.16 2.06 3.37
C PHE A 376 -28.45 2.11 2.55
N GLU A 377 -28.67 3.21 1.81
CA GLU A 377 -29.89 3.46 1.05
C GLU A 377 -29.67 3.24 -0.46
N GLN A 378 -30.45 2.33 -1.02
CA GLN A 378 -30.45 2.02 -2.44
C GLN A 378 -31.65 2.66 -3.13
N ILE A 379 -31.40 3.70 -3.93
CA ILE A 379 -32.34 4.25 -4.92
C ILE A 379 -31.84 3.91 -6.34
N GLY A 380 -30.54 4.02 -6.56
CA GLY A 380 -29.83 3.58 -7.77
C GLY A 380 -29.50 2.10 -7.77
N GLN A 381 -28.64 1.69 -8.71
CA GLN A 381 -28.28 0.28 -8.90
C GLN A 381 -27.20 -0.15 -7.90
N VAL A 382 -27.34 -1.36 -7.36
CA VAL A 382 -26.28 -2.03 -6.60
C VAL A 382 -26.07 -3.41 -7.20
N THR A 383 -24.85 -3.68 -7.66
CA THR A 383 -24.40 -4.98 -8.13
C THR A 383 -23.46 -5.55 -7.07
N ASN A 384 -23.88 -6.64 -6.40
CA ASN A 384 -23.09 -7.22 -5.33
C ASN A 384 -22.37 -8.52 -5.77
N SER A 385 -21.05 -8.54 -5.66
CA SER A 385 -20.21 -9.75 -5.79
C SER A 385 -19.33 -10.01 -4.56
N GLY A 386 -19.51 -9.22 -3.49
CA GLY A 386 -18.78 -9.35 -2.22
C GLY A 386 -19.71 -9.74 -1.06
N THR A 387 -19.25 -9.49 0.16
CA THR A 387 -20.03 -9.70 1.39
C THR A 387 -20.54 -8.37 1.93
N ILE A 388 -21.81 -8.36 2.35
CA ILE A 388 -22.44 -7.23 3.02
C ILE A 388 -22.91 -7.70 4.39
N ILE A 389 -22.41 -7.07 5.44
CA ILE A 389 -22.85 -7.30 6.81
C ILE A 389 -23.64 -6.07 7.25
N ILE A 390 -24.93 -6.26 7.53
CA ILE A 390 -25.74 -5.25 8.21
C ILE A 390 -25.59 -5.51 9.70
N GLY A 391 -24.86 -4.62 10.37
CA GLY A 391 -24.55 -4.72 11.78
C GLY A 391 -25.77 -4.52 12.67
N SER A 392 -25.63 -4.75 13.97
CA SER A 392 -26.74 -4.72 14.94
C SER A 392 -27.49 -3.39 15.02
N THR A 393 -26.86 -2.27 14.66
CA THR A 393 -27.50 -0.95 14.54
C THR A 393 -27.77 -0.54 13.10
N GLY A 394 -27.35 -1.37 12.14
CA GLY A 394 -27.39 -1.09 10.73
C GLY A 394 -28.79 -1.14 10.16
N THR A 395 -29.04 -0.26 9.20
CA THR A 395 -30.25 -0.27 8.37
C THR A 395 -29.85 -0.35 6.91
N TYR A 396 -30.41 -1.32 6.20
CA TYR A 396 -30.40 -1.33 4.76
C TYR A 396 -31.78 -0.89 4.25
N LYS A 397 -31.83 0.13 3.41
CA LYS A 397 -33.07 0.72 2.89
C LYS A 397 -33.15 0.56 1.38
N TYR A 398 -34.13 -0.22 0.93
CA TYR A 398 -34.48 -0.35 -0.48
C TYR A 398 -35.56 0.69 -0.83
N ASN A 399 -35.16 1.77 -1.48
CA ASN A 399 -36.01 2.93 -1.81
C ASN A 399 -36.10 3.14 -3.33
N ARG A 400 -36.44 2.07 -4.04
CA ARG A 400 -36.70 2.08 -5.48
C ARG A 400 -37.74 1.04 -5.84
N ASN A 401 -38.30 1.12 -7.04
CA ASN A 401 -39.12 0.05 -7.59
C ASN A 401 -38.22 -1.15 -7.94
N GLY A 402 -38.77 -2.36 -7.87
CA GLY A 402 -38.04 -3.60 -8.18
C GLY A 402 -37.58 -3.70 -9.64
N GLY A 403 -38.08 -2.89 -10.58
CA GLY A 403 -37.76 -3.00 -12.02
C GLY A 403 -38.47 -4.17 -12.71
N ALA A 404 -38.65 -4.10 -14.03
CA ALA A 404 -39.31 -5.16 -14.80
C ALA A 404 -38.40 -6.40 -14.98
N GLY A 405 -38.96 -7.61 -15.02
CA GLY A 405 -38.21 -8.87 -15.22
C GLY A 405 -37.63 -9.43 -13.92
N ALA A 406 -36.38 -9.93 -13.92
CA ALA A 406 -35.70 -10.45 -12.72
C ALA A 406 -35.47 -9.39 -11.60
N GLY A 407 -35.85 -8.14 -11.88
CA GLY A 407 -35.76 -7.00 -11.00
C GLY A 407 -34.32 -6.58 -10.69
N VAL A 408 -34.17 -5.42 -10.07
CA VAL A 408 -32.98 -5.08 -9.30
C VAL A 408 -33.12 -5.84 -7.97
N PRO A 409 -32.25 -6.83 -7.70
CA PRO A 409 -32.41 -7.67 -6.53
C PRO A 409 -32.16 -6.87 -5.25
N LEU A 410 -32.77 -7.32 -4.17
CA LEU A 410 -32.24 -7.04 -2.84
C LEU A 410 -30.88 -7.76 -2.72
N PRO A 411 -29.76 -7.07 -2.47
CA PRO A 411 -28.48 -7.73 -2.29
C PRO A 411 -28.55 -8.78 -1.17
N THR A 412 -27.85 -9.89 -1.34
CA THR A 412 -27.67 -10.87 -0.25
C THR A 412 -26.80 -10.25 0.83
N CYS A 413 -27.31 -10.23 2.05
CA CYS A 413 -26.64 -9.67 3.22
C CYS A 413 -26.61 -10.68 4.38
N THR A 414 -25.61 -10.55 5.25
CA THR A 414 -25.63 -11.14 6.59
C THR A 414 -26.27 -10.14 7.55
N TRP A 415 -27.40 -10.54 8.16
CA TRP A 415 -28.18 -9.71 9.07
C TRP A 415 -27.82 -10.06 10.51
N GLN A 416 -27.13 -9.16 11.21
CA GLN A 416 -26.87 -9.36 12.64
C GLN A 416 -28.13 -9.09 13.47
N THR A 417 -28.26 -9.70 14.64
CA THR A 417 -29.35 -9.42 15.57
C THR A 417 -29.42 -7.92 15.89
N GLY A 418 -30.60 -7.33 15.72
CA GLY A 418 -30.86 -5.88 15.84
C GLY A 418 -30.91 -5.13 14.51
N SER A 419 -30.30 -5.66 13.44
CA SER A 419 -30.28 -5.03 12.12
C SER A 419 -31.69 -4.86 11.53
N THR A 420 -31.86 -3.89 10.63
CA THR A 420 -33.15 -3.59 10.00
C THR A 420 -33.06 -3.56 8.48
N CYS A 421 -33.96 -4.29 7.81
CA CYS A 421 -34.26 -4.13 6.40
C CYS A 421 -35.54 -3.29 6.23
N ILE A 422 -35.49 -2.24 5.43
CA ILE A 422 -36.67 -1.43 5.09
C ILE A 422 -36.87 -1.43 3.58
N ILE A 423 -38.03 -1.91 3.13
CA ILE A 423 -38.47 -1.79 1.75
C ILE A 423 -39.51 -0.68 1.68
N SER A 424 -39.24 0.40 0.92
CA SER A 424 -40.11 1.60 0.92
C SER A 424 -40.42 2.18 -0.47
N GLY A 425 -39.67 1.80 -1.51
CA GLY A 425 -39.81 2.38 -2.84
C GLY A 425 -40.64 1.57 -3.85
N ILE A 426 -41.34 0.51 -3.43
CA ILE A 426 -42.04 -0.38 -4.36
C ILE A 426 -43.35 0.25 -4.83
N THR A 427 -43.53 0.25 -6.14
CA THR A 427 -44.78 0.66 -6.80
C THR A 427 -45.39 -0.50 -7.57
N ALA A 428 -44.64 -1.11 -8.49
CA ALA A 428 -45.18 -2.11 -9.41
C ALA A 428 -44.44 -3.45 -9.42
N ASN A 429 -43.17 -3.49 -9.02
CA ASN A 429 -42.36 -4.71 -9.10
C ASN A 429 -41.70 -4.96 -7.75
N VAL A 430 -41.92 -6.15 -7.19
CA VAL A 430 -41.25 -6.63 -5.98
C VAL A 430 -39.80 -7.00 -6.33
N PRO A 431 -38.79 -6.64 -5.51
CA PRO A 431 -37.42 -7.04 -5.78
C PRO A 431 -37.27 -8.54 -5.55
N SER A 432 -36.35 -9.18 -6.28
CA SER A 432 -35.96 -10.55 -5.98
C SER A 432 -35.14 -10.62 -4.68
N ASN A 433 -34.97 -11.83 -4.13
CA ASN A 433 -34.16 -12.12 -2.94
C ASN A 433 -34.67 -11.52 -1.61
N ILE A 434 -35.99 -11.45 -1.45
CA ILE A 434 -36.67 -11.02 -0.20
C ILE A 434 -36.80 -12.14 0.84
N GLY A 435 -36.37 -13.37 0.54
CA GLY A 435 -36.46 -14.54 1.44
C GLY A 435 -35.26 -14.72 2.38
N GLN A 436 -34.53 -13.66 2.71
CA GLN A 436 -33.35 -13.73 3.58
C GLN A 436 -33.75 -13.80 5.06
N SER A 437 -32.87 -14.32 5.92
CA SER A 437 -33.07 -14.36 7.37
C SER A 437 -32.82 -12.99 8.01
N PHE A 438 -33.78 -12.07 7.89
CA PHE A 438 -33.68 -10.74 8.50
C PHE A 438 -33.79 -10.80 10.03
N SER A 439 -33.14 -9.85 10.73
CA SER A 439 -33.43 -9.62 12.16
C SER A 439 -34.72 -8.82 12.33
N ASN A 440 -34.81 -7.65 11.70
CA ASN A 440 -36.05 -6.87 11.60
C ASN A 440 -36.33 -6.59 10.12
N PHE A 441 -37.60 -6.70 9.73
CA PHE A 441 -38.04 -6.45 8.36
C PHE A 441 -39.28 -5.55 8.36
N THR A 442 -39.20 -4.46 7.60
CA THR A 442 -40.30 -3.50 7.45
C THR A 442 -40.64 -3.33 5.98
N TRP A 443 -41.90 -3.59 5.65
CA TRP A 443 -42.47 -3.32 4.34
C TRP A 443 -43.35 -2.08 4.39
N ASN A 444 -42.84 -0.96 3.88
CA ASN A 444 -43.49 0.36 3.92
C ASN A 444 -43.71 0.92 2.51
N CYS A 445 -44.43 0.17 1.67
CA CYS A 445 -44.68 0.54 0.27
C CYS A 445 -46.17 0.86 0.05
N ALA A 446 -46.62 2.00 0.55
CA ALA A 446 -48.03 2.41 0.44
C ALA A 446 -48.52 2.57 -1.01
N SER A 447 -47.62 2.83 -1.95
CA SER A 447 -47.91 2.98 -3.38
C SER A 447 -47.81 1.67 -4.18
N GLN A 448 -47.65 0.53 -3.50
CA GLN A 448 -47.54 -0.76 -4.19
C GLN A 448 -48.88 -1.24 -4.72
N THR A 449 -48.88 -1.66 -5.98
CA THR A 449 -50.03 -2.28 -6.65
C THR A 449 -49.82 -3.76 -6.94
N ALA A 450 -48.59 -4.27 -6.89
CA ALA A 450 -48.28 -5.69 -7.08
C ALA A 450 -48.46 -6.51 -5.79
N SER A 451 -48.78 -7.80 -5.91
CA SER A 451 -48.83 -8.71 -4.76
C SER A 451 -47.43 -9.03 -4.22
N LEU A 452 -47.32 -9.17 -2.90
CA LEU A 452 -46.22 -9.88 -2.26
C LEU A 452 -46.46 -11.37 -2.51
N HIS A 453 -45.55 -12.04 -3.22
CA HIS A 453 -45.61 -13.49 -3.43
C HIS A 453 -44.90 -14.24 -2.32
#